data_AF-A0A8B5W8X2-F1
#
_entry.id   AF-A0A8B5W8X2-F1
#
_cell.length_a   1.000
_cell.length_b   1.000
_cell.length_c   1.000
_cell.angle_alpha   90.00
_cell.angle_beta   90.00
_cell.angle_gamma   90.00
#
_symmetry.space_group_name_H-M   'P 1'
#
loop_
_entity.id
_entity.type
_entity.pdbx_description
1 polymer ?
#
loop_
_entity_poly.entity_id
_entity_poly.type
_entity_poly.pdbx_seq_one_letter_code
_entity_poly.pdbx_strand_id
1 'polypeptide(L)'
;MNTVTNVLNMVYQVSYFIMPLFIVLLVFNSGMSEHPRTILSTVRHNWSYFLRLILLNNLLIPLGLWLILRLMPIESNYAIGLMILFLCAGASTVIAFVQATHNQTVFAVSSMILLTLSTVVFLPILLPFMIEGAEITSFDLVGSLVSSILLPLSAGSVMRLLFTDLSSRIRPYALKLQKTTMTLAIYGMMIGLLPELISLIGSGVIVSSIGIVAVASVIGFVMEYSNTNEAMRITSGFTSGQRNGAVAYAVVINNFSDPSVLLTIAVATTISTVVFSMLSNYMGKVKLEEAR
;
A
#
# COMPACT_ATOMS: atom_id res chain seq x y z
N MET A 1 29.45 -10.83 21.77
CA MET A 1 28.18 -10.41 21.14
C MET A 1 27.45 -9.50 22.11
N ASN A 2 27.19 -8.24 21.73
CA ASN A 2 26.69 -7.19 22.62
C ASN A 2 25.20 -7.38 22.97
N THR A 3 24.82 -7.13 24.23
CA THR A 3 23.43 -7.17 24.72
C THR A 3 22.48 -6.36 23.84
N VAL A 4 22.93 -5.24 23.29
CA VAL A 4 22.16 -4.41 22.34
C VAL A 4 21.77 -5.18 21.08
N THR A 5 22.72 -5.89 20.44
CA THR A 5 22.45 -6.69 19.24
C THR A 5 21.43 -7.79 19.53
N ASN A 6 21.48 -8.42 20.71
CA ASN A 6 20.51 -9.43 21.10
C ASN A 6 19.10 -8.84 21.27
N VAL A 7 18.99 -7.64 21.85
CA VAL A 7 17.71 -6.94 21.99
C VAL A 7 17.15 -6.55 20.62
N LEU A 8 17.96 -5.98 19.72
CA LEU A 8 17.52 -5.60 18.37
C LEU A 8 17.03 -6.83 17.59
N ASN A 9 17.78 -7.94 17.63
CA ASN A 9 17.37 -9.20 17.03
C ASN A 9 16.07 -9.72 17.62
N MET A 10 15.91 -9.67 18.95
CA MET A 10 14.66 -10.09 19.60
C MET A 10 13.47 -9.24 19.12
N VAL A 11 13.64 -7.92 19.05
CA VAL A 11 12.60 -7.01 18.55
C VAL A 11 12.26 -7.35 17.10
N TYR A 12 13.26 -7.53 16.24
CA TYR A 12 13.05 -7.94 14.85
C TYR A 12 12.25 -9.24 14.73
N GLN A 13 12.62 -10.28 15.48
CA GLN A 13 11.93 -11.58 15.43
C GLN A 13 10.47 -11.48 15.89
N VAL A 14 10.20 -10.73 16.97
CA VAL A 14 8.83 -10.48 17.44
C VAL A 14 8.02 -9.73 16.39
N SER A 15 8.60 -8.70 15.77
CA SER A 15 7.95 -7.91 14.72
C SER A 15 7.66 -8.73 13.46
N TYR A 16 8.64 -9.54 13.03
CA TYR A 16 8.49 -10.45 11.90
C TYR A 16 7.37 -11.46 12.14
N PHE A 17 7.30 -12.04 13.35
CA PHE A 17 6.23 -12.97 13.75
C PHE A 17 4.84 -12.32 13.77
N ILE A 18 4.74 -11.02 14.13
CA ILE A 18 3.46 -10.29 14.16
C ILE A 18 3.01 -9.84 12.76
N MET A 19 3.92 -9.71 11.78
CA MET A 19 3.62 -9.15 10.47
C MET A 19 2.44 -9.85 9.73
N PRO A 20 2.36 -11.20 9.67
CA PRO A 20 1.22 -11.87 9.02
C PRO A 20 -0.12 -11.52 9.65
N LEU A 21 -0.17 -11.38 10.99
CA LEU A 21 -1.38 -10.97 11.70
C LEU A 21 -1.77 -9.53 11.33
N PHE A 22 -0.80 -8.62 11.22
CA PHE A 22 -1.04 -7.27 10.72
C PHE A 22 -1.61 -7.28 9.30
N ILE A 23 -1.01 -8.03 8.38
CA ILE A 23 -1.44 -8.14 6.98
C ILE A 23 -2.89 -8.62 6.91
N VAL A 24 -3.20 -9.74 7.56
CA VAL A 24 -4.55 -10.34 7.54
C VAL A 24 -5.58 -9.37 8.12
N LEU A 25 -5.28 -8.72 9.25
CA LEU A 25 -6.18 -7.74 9.87
C LEU A 25 -6.40 -6.52 8.98
N LEU A 26 -5.35 -5.99 8.34
CA LEU A 26 -5.47 -4.85 7.43
C LEU A 26 -6.37 -5.20 6.24
N VAL A 27 -6.12 -6.34 5.60
CA VAL A 27 -6.87 -6.76 4.41
C VAL A 27 -8.33 -7.09 4.77
N PHE A 28 -8.56 -7.78 5.88
CA PHE A 28 -9.91 -8.06 6.38
C PHE A 28 -10.69 -6.77 6.69
N ASN A 29 -10.07 -5.82 7.40
CA ASN A 29 -10.69 -4.52 7.68
C ASN A 29 -10.96 -3.71 6.41
N SER A 30 -10.09 -3.84 5.40
CA SER A 30 -10.29 -3.24 4.08
C SER A 30 -11.50 -3.85 3.39
N GLY A 31 -11.71 -5.17 3.47
CA GLY A 31 -12.90 -5.84 2.94
C GLY A 31 -14.19 -5.38 3.63
N MET A 32 -14.14 -5.07 4.93
CA MET A 32 -15.28 -4.55 5.70
C MET A 32 -15.56 -3.05 5.52
N SER A 33 -14.73 -2.34 4.75
CA SER A 33 -14.72 -0.88 4.74
C SER A 33 -15.98 -0.24 4.14
N GLU A 34 -16.62 -0.89 3.17
CA GLU A 34 -17.81 -0.41 2.48
C GLU A 34 -18.68 -1.56 2.01
N HIS A 35 -19.99 -1.30 1.84
CA HIS A 35 -20.90 -2.33 1.37
C HIS A 35 -20.60 -2.74 -0.09
N PRO A 36 -20.47 -4.05 -0.42
CA PRO A 36 -20.10 -4.49 -1.78
C PRO A 36 -20.99 -3.96 -2.90
N ARG A 37 -22.30 -3.79 -2.64
CA ARG A 37 -23.22 -3.18 -3.62
C ARG A 37 -22.90 -1.71 -3.92
N THR A 38 -22.43 -0.95 -2.94
CA THR A 38 -22.03 0.46 -3.11
C THR A 38 -20.76 0.55 -3.94
N ILE A 39 -19.80 -0.35 -3.71
CA ILE A 39 -18.58 -0.43 -4.51
C ILE A 39 -18.96 -0.77 -5.96
N LEU A 40 -19.76 -1.82 -6.17
CA LEU A 40 -20.15 -2.25 -7.51
C LEU A 40 -20.92 -1.17 -8.27
N SER A 41 -21.85 -0.47 -7.61
CA SER A 41 -22.59 0.63 -8.24
C SER A 41 -21.67 1.81 -8.57
N THR A 42 -20.78 2.21 -7.66
CA THR A 42 -19.81 3.29 -7.88
C THR A 42 -18.90 2.98 -9.08
N VAL A 43 -18.41 1.74 -9.15
CA VAL A 43 -17.56 1.27 -10.25
C VAL A 43 -18.31 1.26 -11.57
N ARG A 44 -19.53 0.72 -11.60
CA ARG A 44 -20.33 0.62 -12.82
C ARG A 44 -20.65 1.99 -13.42
N HIS A 45 -21.02 2.97 -12.59
CA HIS A 45 -21.32 4.32 -13.09
C HIS A 45 -20.08 5.08 -13.56
N ASN A 46 -18.90 4.73 -13.05
CA ASN A 46 -17.65 5.45 -13.31
C ASN A 46 -16.58 4.53 -13.92
N TRP A 47 -16.97 3.58 -14.75
CA TRP A 47 -16.10 2.49 -15.21
C TRP A 47 -14.85 2.99 -15.94
N SER A 48 -14.96 4.08 -16.71
CA SER A 48 -13.85 4.66 -17.46
C SER A 48 -12.75 5.23 -16.54
N TYR A 49 -13.15 5.84 -15.41
CA TYR A 49 -12.24 6.30 -14.36
C TYR A 49 -11.48 5.11 -13.74
N PHE A 50 -12.20 4.06 -13.35
CA PHE A 50 -11.55 2.90 -12.72
C PHE A 50 -10.65 2.12 -13.69
N LEU A 51 -11.01 2.04 -14.98
CA LEU A 51 -10.14 1.45 -15.99
C LEU A 51 -8.83 2.22 -16.14
N ARG A 52 -8.90 3.55 -16.26
CA ARG A 52 -7.71 4.42 -16.29
C ARG A 52 -6.87 4.27 -15.05
N LEU A 53 -7.51 4.23 -13.88
CA LEU A 53 -6.84 4.06 -12.60
C LEU A 53 -6.08 2.73 -12.51
N ILE A 54 -6.69 1.62 -12.94
CA ILE A 54 -6.05 0.29 -12.97
C ILE A 54 -4.87 0.29 -13.95
N LEU A 55 -5.05 0.78 -15.18
CA LEU A 55 -3.97 0.84 -16.17
C LEU A 55 -2.79 1.68 -15.67
N LEU A 56 -3.08 2.84 -15.06
CA LEU A 56 -2.04 3.69 -14.49
C LEU A 56 -1.28 2.98 -13.37
N ASN A 57 -2.01 2.40 -12.41
CA ASN A 57 -1.43 1.91 -11.16
C ASN A 57 -0.81 0.52 -11.24
N ASN A 58 -1.36 -0.36 -12.06
CA ASN A 58 -0.90 -1.74 -12.19
C ASN A 58 0.06 -1.93 -13.37
N LEU A 59 0.11 -1.00 -14.32
CA LEU A 59 0.93 -1.12 -15.52
C LEU A 59 1.86 0.07 -15.72
N LEU A 60 1.33 1.29 -15.95
CA LEU A 60 2.16 2.42 -16.37
C LEU A 60 3.17 2.88 -15.31
N ILE A 61 2.73 3.04 -14.06
CA ILE A 61 3.61 3.44 -12.96
C ILE A 61 4.68 2.37 -12.69
N PRO A 62 4.34 1.07 -12.52
CA PRO A 62 5.34 0.02 -12.37
C PRO A 62 6.33 -0.05 -13.53
N LEU A 63 5.87 0.03 -14.78
CA LEU A 63 6.76 0.02 -15.95
C LEU A 63 7.69 1.24 -15.97
N GLY A 64 7.15 2.43 -15.68
CA GLY A 64 7.95 3.64 -15.59
C GLY A 64 9.03 3.53 -14.51
N LEU A 65 8.67 3.00 -13.34
CA LEU A 65 9.63 2.77 -12.27
C LEU A 65 10.69 1.75 -12.68
N TRP A 66 10.30 0.63 -13.27
CA TRP A 66 11.23 -0.41 -13.72
C TRP A 66 12.29 0.13 -14.70
N LEU A 67 11.88 1.03 -15.61
CA LEU A 67 12.82 1.71 -16.52
C LEU A 67 13.73 2.70 -15.77
N ILE A 68 13.18 3.49 -14.85
CA ILE A 68 13.95 4.49 -14.09
C ILE A 68 14.97 3.81 -13.17
N LEU A 69 14.61 2.73 -12.48
CA LEU A 69 15.51 2.03 -11.57
C LEU A 69 16.76 1.48 -12.25
N ARG A 70 16.71 1.19 -13.57
CA ARG A 70 17.89 0.79 -14.35
C ARG A 70 18.90 1.92 -14.56
N LEU A 71 18.46 3.17 -14.42
CA LEU A 71 19.28 4.36 -14.58
C LEU A 71 19.77 4.91 -13.23
N MET A 72 19.14 4.50 -12.12
CA MET A 72 19.48 4.99 -10.80
C MET A 72 20.61 4.17 -10.18
N PRO A 73 21.63 4.81 -9.58
CA PRO A 73 22.70 4.11 -8.87
C PRO A 73 22.23 3.66 -7.47
N ILE A 74 21.24 2.76 -7.43
CA ILE A 74 20.68 2.20 -6.20
C ILE A 74 21.10 0.73 -6.09
N GLU A 75 21.39 0.29 -4.87
CA GLU A 75 21.70 -1.11 -4.59
C GLU A 75 20.53 -2.03 -4.98
N SER A 76 20.85 -3.20 -5.55
CA SER A 76 19.86 -4.14 -6.11
C SER A 76 18.73 -4.48 -5.13
N ASN A 77 19.05 -4.77 -3.87
CA ASN A 77 18.06 -5.11 -2.84
C ASN A 77 17.05 -3.99 -2.57
N TYR A 78 17.50 -2.73 -2.61
CA TYR A 78 16.62 -1.58 -2.43
C TYR A 78 15.76 -1.34 -3.68
N ALA A 79 16.33 -1.52 -4.88
CA ALA A 79 15.57 -1.44 -6.13
C ALA A 79 14.46 -2.51 -6.18
N ILE A 80 14.76 -3.74 -5.74
CA ILE A 80 13.79 -4.83 -5.58
C ILE A 80 12.67 -4.43 -4.63
N GLY A 81 12.98 -3.91 -3.44
CA GLY A 81 11.98 -3.46 -2.47
C GLY A 81 11.06 -2.36 -3.02
N LEU A 82 11.62 -1.37 -3.72
CA LEU A 82 10.85 -0.33 -4.40
C LEU A 82 9.97 -0.91 -5.51
N MET A 83 10.51 -1.81 -6.33
CA MET A 83 9.77 -2.42 -7.43
C MET A 83 8.58 -3.23 -6.93
N ILE A 84 8.78 -4.08 -5.91
CA ILE A 84 7.70 -4.86 -5.29
C ILE A 84 6.63 -3.92 -4.73
N LEU A 85 7.03 -2.88 -4.00
CA LEU A 85 6.09 -1.91 -3.45
C LEU A 85 5.24 -1.26 -4.54
N PHE A 86 5.87 -0.81 -5.63
CA PHE A 86 5.15 -0.14 -6.71
C PHE A 86 4.35 -1.10 -7.59
N LEU A 87 4.60 -2.41 -7.58
CA LEU A 87 3.67 -3.38 -8.16
C LEU A 87 2.41 -3.57 -7.29
N CYS A 88 2.44 -3.19 -6.02
CA CYS A 88 1.35 -3.37 -5.07
C CYS A 88 0.46 -2.12 -4.95
N ALA A 89 -0.65 -2.07 -5.69
CA ALA A 89 -1.58 -0.94 -5.68
C ALA A 89 -2.70 -1.10 -4.62
N GLY A 90 -3.45 -0.03 -4.36
CA GLY A 90 -4.71 -0.09 -3.61
C GLY A 90 -4.55 0.00 -2.09
N ALA A 91 -3.75 0.94 -1.60
CA ALA A 91 -3.56 1.14 -0.16
C ALA A 91 -4.82 1.68 0.53
N SER A 92 -5.15 1.12 1.70
CA SER A 92 -6.30 1.56 2.50
C SER A 92 -6.09 2.90 3.21
N THR A 93 -4.83 3.34 3.39
CA THR A 93 -4.48 4.65 3.97
C THR A 93 -5.03 5.82 3.16
N VAL A 94 -5.21 5.65 1.85
CA VAL A 94 -5.79 6.68 0.96
C VAL A 94 -7.18 7.12 1.39
N ILE A 95 -7.97 6.23 2.00
CA ILE A 95 -9.31 6.56 2.50
C ILE A 95 -9.22 7.70 3.53
N ALA A 96 -8.25 7.63 4.44
CA ALA A 96 -8.04 8.66 5.46
C ALA A 96 -7.53 9.97 4.85
N PHE A 97 -6.66 9.92 3.83
CA PHE A 97 -6.17 11.11 3.13
C PHE A 97 -7.30 11.84 2.41
N VAL A 98 -8.13 11.11 1.65
CA VAL A 98 -9.28 11.69 0.96
C VAL A 98 -10.28 12.29 1.96
N GLN A 99 -10.54 11.60 3.08
CA GLN A 99 -11.40 12.11 4.14
C GLN A 99 -10.86 13.42 4.75
N ALA A 100 -9.54 13.51 4.97
CA ALA A 100 -8.90 14.72 5.48
C ALA A 100 -9.02 15.93 4.52
N THR A 101 -9.20 15.68 3.22
CA THR A 101 -9.49 16.74 2.23
C THR A 101 -10.98 17.13 2.15
N HIS A 102 -11.83 16.60 3.03
CA HIS A 102 -13.30 16.79 3.01
C HIS A 102 -13.97 16.35 1.70
N ASN A 103 -13.39 15.36 1.01
CA ASN A 103 -13.92 14.78 -0.23
C ASN A 103 -14.63 13.45 0.01
N GLN A 104 -15.45 13.02 -0.94
CA GLN A 104 -16.20 11.77 -0.86
C GLN A 104 -15.27 10.55 -0.85
N THR A 105 -15.32 9.75 0.22
CA THR A 105 -14.45 8.59 0.42
C THR A 105 -14.84 7.37 -0.42
N VAL A 106 -16.04 7.35 -1.01
CA VAL A 106 -16.55 6.20 -1.78
C VAL A 106 -15.63 5.84 -2.96
N PHE A 107 -15.03 6.84 -3.62
CA PHE A 107 -14.05 6.63 -4.68
C PHE A 107 -12.76 6.03 -4.14
N ALA A 108 -12.29 6.49 -2.98
CA ALA A 108 -11.09 5.95 -2.33
C ALA A 108 -11.26 4.50 -1.92
N VAL A 109 -12.41 4.16 -1.31
CA VAL A 109 -12.70 2.78 -0.90
C VAL A 109 -12.86 1.86 -2.12
N SER A 110 -13.58 2.31 -3.14
CA SER A 110 -13.75 1.54 -4.39
C SER A 110 -12.42 1.34 -5.12
N SER A 111 -11.57 2.38 -5.15
CA SER A 111 -10.24 2.33 -5.75
C SER A 111 -9.33 1.37 -5.00
N MET A 112 -9.31 1.43 -3.67
CA MET A 112 -8.54 0.51 -2.82
C MET A 112 -8.88 -0.95 -3.13
N ILE A 113 -10.17 -1.32 -3.17
CA ILE A 113 -10.60 -2.71 -3.41
C ILE A 113 -10.25 -3.14 -4.84
N LEU A 114 -10.62 -2.36 -5.86
CA LEU A 114 -10.36 -2.73 -7.25
C LEU A 114 -8.86 -2.83 -7.56
N LEU A 115 -8.05 -1.92 -7.02
CA LEU A 115 -6.60 -1.96 -7.21
C LEU A 115 -5.94 -3.09 -6.45
N THR A 116 -6.45 -3.46 -5.27
CA THR A 116 -5.98 -4.64 -4.56
C THR A 116 -6.32 -5.91 -5.35
N LEU A 117 -7.55 -6.04 -5.86
CA LEU A 117 -7.97 -7.19 -6.67
C LEU A 117 -7.20 -7.29 -7.98
N SER A 118 -7.01 -6.17 -8.70
CA SER A 118 -6.19 -6.17 -9.92
C SER A 118 -4.72 -6.44 -9.62
N THR A 119 -4.18 -5.97 -8.49
CA THR A 119 -2.82 -6.32 -8.05
C THR A 119 -2.64 -7.83 -7.96
N VAL A 120 -3.63 -8.58 -7.42
CA VAL A 120 -3.54 -10.05 -7.36
C VAL A 120 -3.44 -10.69 -8.75
N VAL A 121 -3.97 -10.04 -9.78
CA VAL A 121 -3.87 -10.52 -11.18
C VAL A 121 -2.57 -10.09 -11.83
N PHE A 122 -2.20 -8.81 -11.73
CA PHE A 122 -1.04 -8.26 -12.43
C PHE A 122 0.29 -8.64 -11.79
N LEU A 123 0.34 -8.75 -10.47
CA LEU A 123 1.59 -8.96 -9.73
C LEU A 123 2.28 -10.29 -10.09
N PRO A 124 1.62 -11.47 -10.09
CA PRO A 124 2.27 -12.72 -10.49
C PRO A 124 2.77 -12.75 -11.93
N ILE A 125 2.20 -11.90 -12.79
CA ILE A 125 2.59 -11.77 -14.19
C ILE A 125 3.80 -10.86 -14.31
N LEU A 126 3.74 -9.66 -13.72
CA LEU A 126 4.78 -8.64 -13.90
C LEU A 126 6.02 -8.87 -13.04
N LEU A 127 5.86 -9.39 -11.83
CA LEU A 127 6.95 -9.54 -10.87
C LEU A 127 8.13 -10.38 -11.40
N PRO A 128 7.92 -11.57 -12.01
CA PRO A 128 9.02 -12.39 -12.51
C PRO A 128 9.79 -11.73 -13.67
N PHE A 129 9.16 -10.87 -14.46
CA PHE A 129 9.83 -10.14 -15.55
C PHE A 129 10.61 -8.92 -15.05
N MET A 130 10.16 -8.32 -13.94
CA MET A 130 10.73 -7.06 -13.44
C MET A 130 11.87 -7.26 -12.44
N ILE A 131 12.00 -8.46 -11.86
CA ILE A 131 13.00 -8.79 -10.84
C ILE A 131 13.80 -10.01 -11.28
N GLU A 132 15.03 -9.78 -11.71
CA GLU A 132 16.00 -10.84 -12.03
C GLU A 132 16.40 -11.58 -10.74
N GLY A 133 16.35 -12.91 -10.74
CA GLY A 133 16.72 -13.74 -9.58
C GLY A 133 15.59 -14.10 -8.63
N ALA A 134 14.34 -13.73 -8.94
CA ALA A 134 13.18 -14.32 -8.28
C ALA A 134 13.02 -15.78 -8.75
N GLU A 135 13.62 -16.74 -8.05
CA GLU A 135 13.30 -18.18 -8.17
C GLU A 135 11.89 -18.49 -7.63
N ILE A 136 10.95 -17.56 -7.79
CA ILE A 136 9.61 -17.66 -7.28
C ILE A 136 8.74 -18.15 -8.42
N THR A 137 8.18 -19.34 -8.29
CA THR A 137 7.24 -19.83 -9.29
C THR A 137 5.98 -18.96 -9.24
N SER A 138 5.40 -18.66 -10.41
CA SER A 138 4.15 -17.89 -10.46
C SER A 138 3.02 -18.55 -9.65
N PHE A 139 3.07 -19.86 -9.45
CA PHE A 139 2.10 -20.60 -8.64
C PHE A 139 2.23 -20.32 -7.14
N ASP A 140 3.45 -20.24 -6.61
CA ASP A 140 3.69 -19.91 -5.19
C ASP A 140 3.25 -18.47 -4.87
N LEU A 141 3.52 -17.54 -5.79
CA LEU A 141 3.01 -16.16 -5.69
C LEU A 141 1.49 -16.14 -5.66
N VAL A 142 0.82 -16.83 -6.58
CA VAL A 142 -0.65 -16.87 -6.61
C VAL A 142 -1.21 -17.48 -5.32
N GLY A 143 -0.65 -18.59 -4.84
CA GLY A 143 -1.08 -19.22 -3.57
C GLY A 143 -0.92 -18.28 -2.37
N SER A 144 0.22 -17.58 -2.29
CA SER A 144 0.49 -16.59 -1.25
C SER A 144 -0.49 -15.40 -1.30
N LEU A 145 -0.79 -14.88 -2.50
CA LEU A 145 -1.73 -13.76 -2.66
C LEU A 145 -3.17 -14.18 -2.38
N VAL A 146 -3.58 -15.38 -2.81
CA VAL A 146 -4.91 -15.91 -2.51
C VAL A 146 -5.11 -16.01 -1.00
N SER A 147 -4.16 -16.64 -0.30
CA SER A 147 -4.25 -16.87 1.14
C SER A 147 -4.13 -15.58 1.97
N SER A 148 -3.17 -14.72 1.64
CA SER A 148 -2.85 -13.53 2.42
C SER A 148 -3.74 -12.32 2.08
N ILE A 149 -4.39 -12.32 0.91
CA ILE A 149 -5.14 -11.15 0.41
C ILE A 149 -6.57 -11.52 0.05
N LEU A 150 -6.78 -12.40 -0.94
CA LEU A 150 -8.13 -12.64 -1.45
C LEU A 150 -9.06 -13.26 -0.40
N LEU A 151 -8.58 -14.23 0.38
CA LEU A 151 -9.36 -14.85 1.45
C LEU A 151 -9.78 -13.83 2.52
N PRO A 152 -8.87 -13.09 3.19
CA PRO A 152 -9.27 -12.12 4.20
C PRO A 152 -10.10 -10.97 3.62
N LEU A 153 -9.81 -10.49 2.40
CA LEU A 153 -10.58 -9.44 1.75
C LEU A 153 -12.02 -9.90 1.50
N SER A 154 -12.17 -11.09 0.93
CA SER A 154 -13.48 -11.70 0.66
C SER A 154 -14.24 -11.96 1.95
N ALA A 155 -13.58 -12.49 2.99
CA ALA A 155 -14.19 -12.70 4.30
C ALA A 155 -14.70 -11.38 4.90
N GLY A 156 -13.91 -10.31 4.84
CA GLY A 156 -14.32 -8.98 5.30
C GLY A 156 -15.50 -8.42 4.49
N SER A 157 -15.48 -8.56 3.17
CA SER A 157 -16.57 -8.11 2.31
C SER A 157 -17.86 -8.93 2.50
N VAL A 158 -17.77 -10.24 2.71
CA VAL A 158 -18.91 -11.11 3.04
C VAL A 158 -19.47 -10.74 4.41
N MET A 159 -18.61 -10.50 5.40
CA MET A 159 -19.01 -10.04 6.73
C MET A 159 -19.81 -8.71 6.63
N ARG A 160 -19.34 -7.79 5.78
CA ARG A 160 -20.00 -6.51 5.53
C ARG A 160 -21.31 -6.64 4.74
N LEU A 161 -21.41 -7.65 3.87
CA LEU A 161 -22.59 -7.91 3.05
C LEU A 161 -23.73 -8.58 3.82
N LEU A 162 -23.40 -9.59 4.64
CA LEU A 162 -24.39 -10.45 5.30
C LEU A 162 -24.68 -9.99 6.74
N PHE A 163 -23.72 -9.36 7.42
CA PHE A 163 -23.81 -8.99 8.83
C PHE A 163 -23.49 -7.51 9.06
N THR A 164 -24.17 -6.62 8.34
CA THR A 164 -23.91 -5.16 8.35
C THR A 164 -23.81 -4.57 9.75
N ASP A 165 -24.74 -4.89 10.65
CA ASP A 165 -24.76 -4.36 12.03
C ASP A 165 -23.63 -4.91 12.90
N LEU A 166 -23.27 -6.18 12.71
CA LEU A 166 -22.16 -6.76 13.44
C LEU A 166 -20.81 -6.22 12.93
N SER A 167 -20.69 -6.06 11.60
CA SER A 167 -19.51 -5.46 10.98
C SER A 167 -19.25 -4.04 11.49
N SER A 168 -20.30 -3.22 11.62
CA SER A 168 -20.17 -1.84 12.13
C SER A 168 -19.77 -1.80 13.61
N ARG A 169 -20.27 -2.74 14.42
CA ARG A 169 -19.90 -2.87 15.85
C ARG A 169 -18.47 -3.37 16.06
N ILE A 170 -17.99 -4.32 15.26
CA ILE A 170 -16.65 -4.91 15.42
C ILE A 170 -15.56 -4.02 14.83
N ARG A 171 -15.86 -3.27 13.76
CA ARG A 171 -14.87 -2.49 12.99
C ARG A 171 -13.99 -1.57 13.84
N PRO A 172 -14.48 -0.82 14.85
CA PRO A 172 -13.61 0.01 15.70
C PRO A 172 -12.56 -0.79 16.46
N TYR A 173 -12.93 -1.96 16.99
CA TYR A 173 -12.00 -2.85 17.71
C TYR A 173 -10.99 -3.48 16.75
N ALA A 174 -11.45 -3.94 15.58
CA ALA A 174 -10.60 -4.51 14.56
C ALA A 174 -9.59 -3.49 14.00
N LEU A 175 -10.00 -2.22 13.81
CA LEU A 175 -9.10 -1.13 13.42
C LEU A 175 -8.07 -0.81 14.52
N LYS A 176 -8.48 -0.81 15.79
CA LYS A 176 -7.56 -0.61 16.91
C LYS A 176 -6.52 -1.74 16.97
N LEU A 177 -6.95 -2.98 16.83
CA LEU A 177 -6.06 -4.14 16.81
C LEU A 177 -5.10 -4.08 15.63
N GLN A 178 -5.59 -3.78 14.43
CA GLN A 178 -4.77 -3.57 13.23
C GLN A 178 -3.73 -2.46 13.44
N LYS A 179 -4.11 -1.33 14.03
CA LYS A 179 -3.17 -0.23 14.29
C LYS A 179 -2.06 -0.68 15.25
N THR A 180 -2.42 -1.41 16.31
CA THR A 180 -1.44 -1.94 17.27
C THR A 180 -0.49 -2.94 16.59
N THR A 181 -1.02 -3.92 15.85
CA THR A 181 -0.19 -4.92 15.17
C THR A 181 0.68 -4.30 14.07
N MET A 182 0.15 -3.34 13.30
CA MET A 182 0.94 -2.55 12.34
C MET A 182 2.11 -1.86 13.03
N THR A 183 1.86 -1.22 14.18
CA THR A 183 2.87 -0.46 14.91
C THR A 183 3.99 -1.38 15.39
N LEU A 184 3.62 -2.50 16.01
CA LEU A 184 4.57 -3.50 16.49
C LEU A 184 5.33 -4.18 15.36
N ALA A 185 4.66 -4.50 14.26
CA ALA A 185 5.28 -5.17 13.12
C ALA A 185 6.22 -4.23 12.36
N ILE A 186 5.75 -3.06 11.90
CA ILE A 186 6.54 -2.19 11.02
C ILE A 186 7.60 -1.42 11.82
N TYR A 187 7.21 -0.68 12.86
CA TYR A 187 8.18 0.13 13.59
C TYR A 187 9.08 -0.72 14.47
N GLY A 188 8.57 -1.80 15.05
CA GLY A 188 9.41 -2.76 15.75
C GLY A 188 10.43 -3.39 14.79
N MET A 189 10.04 -3.76 13.56
CA MET A 189 10.99 -4.26 12.57
C MET A 189 12.07 -3.21 12.23
N MET A 190 11.68 -1.96 12.00
CA MET A 190 12.64 -0.87 11.73
C MET A 190 13.61 -0.64 12.90
N ILE A 191 13.13 -0.76 14.14
CA ILE A 191 13.98 -0.69 15.33
C ILE A 191 14.90 -1.91 15.39
N GLY A 192 14.40 -3.11 15.11
CA GLY A 192 15.19 -4.34 15.11
C GLY A 192 16.30 -4.35 14.04
N LEU A 193 16.06 -3.66 12.92
CA LEU A 193 17.03 -3.43 11.84
C LEU A 193 17.64 -2.02 11.86
N LEU A 194 17.90 -1.48 13.05
CA LEU A 194 18.45 -0.13 13.19
C LEU A 194 19.78 0.08 12.45
N PRO A 195 20.75 -0.85 12.48
CA PRO A 195 22.00 -0.70 11.72
C PRO A 195 21.76 -0.56 10.20
N GLU A 196 20.89 -1.39 9.65
CA GLU A 196 20.50 -1.37 8.23
C GLU A 196 19.70 -0.11 7.89
N LEU A 197 18.87 0.37 8.83
CA LEU A 197 18.16 1.64 8.67
C LEU A 197 19.10 2.83 8.60
N ILE A 198 20.21 2.79 9.36
CA ILE A 198 21.24 3.83 9.29
C ILE A 198 22.01 3.73 7.96
N SER A 199 22.29 2.52 7.45
CA SER A 199 22.98 2.36 6.16
C SER A 199 22.14 2.82 4.96
N LEU A 200 20.81 2.86 5.10
CA LEU A 200 19.90 3.48 4.12
C LEU A 200 20.07 5.00 4.00
N ILE A 201 20.66 5.67 5.01
CA ILE A 201 20.94 7.11 4.93
C ILE A 201 22.11 7.33 3.96
N GLY A 202 21.85 8.07 2.89
CA GLY A 202 22.83 8.33 1.85
C GLY A 202 22.81 7.33 0.68
N SER A 203 22.03 6.23 0.77
CA SER A 203 21.88 5.26 -0.32
C SER A 203 21.00 5.75 -1.48
N GLY A 204 20.44 6.95 -1.37
CA GLY A 204 19.51 7.52 -2.36
C GLY A 204 18.08 6.99 -2.25
N VAL A 205 17.81 5.91 -1.49
CA VAL A 205 16.47 5.28 -1.39
C VAL A 205 15.41 6.24 -0.89
N ILE A 206 15.71 7.04 0.14
CA ILE A 206 14.76 8.01 0.71
C ILE A 206 14.36 9.06 -0.33
N VAL A 207 15.35 9.68 -0.98
CA VAL A 207 15.14 10.72 -2.00
C VAL A 207 14.38 10.15 -3.20
N SER A 208 14.78 8.96 -3.65
CA SER A 208 14.14 8.25 -4.76
C SER A 208 12.68 7.92 -4.43
N SER A 209 12.42 7.42 -3.23
CA SER A 209 11.06 7.11 -2.76
C SER A 209 10.17 8.35 -2.78
N ILE A 210 10.65 9.47 -2.23
CA ILE A 210 9.91 10.74 -2.24
C ILE A 210 9.63 11.19 -3.68
N GLY A 211 10.66 11.17 -4.54
CA GLY A 211 10.53 11.58 -5.93
C GLY A 211 9.53 10.73 -6.71
N ILE A 212 9.66 9.40 -6.63
CA ILE A 212 8.77 8.46 -7.33
C ILE A 212 7.33 8.60 -6.82
N VAL A 213 7.12 8.68 -5.50
CA VAL A 213 5.80 8.86 -4.88
C VAL A 213 5.17 10.18 -5.33
N ALA A 214 5.94 11.27 -5.36
CA ALA A 214 5.46 12.58 -5.79
C ALA A 214 5.09 12.57 -7.28
N VAL A 215 5.97 12.06 -8.14
CA VAL A 215 5.72 11.97 -9.59
C VAL A 215 4.51 11.09 -9.88
N ALA A 216 4.41 9.91 -9.27
CA ALA A 216 3.27 9.03 -9.43
C ALA A 216 1.97 9.70 -8.99
N SER A 217 1.98 10.42 -7.86
CA SER A 217 0.82 11.18 -7.38
C SER A 217 0.40 12.29 -8.33
N VAL A 218 1.36 13.07 -8.84
CA VAL A 218 1.10 14.13 -9.83
C VAL A 218 0.51 13.54 -11.10
N ILE A 219 1.09 12.45 -11.64
CA ILE A 219 0.56 11.78 -12.83
C ILE A 219 -0.88 11.30 -12.58
N GLY A 220 -1.14 10.69 -11.43
CA GLY A 220 -2.50 10.24 -11.04
C GLY A 220 -3.51 11.38 -11.00
N PHE A 221 -3.12 12.52 -10.41
CA PHE A 221 -3.98 13.69 -10.35
C PHE A 221 -4.22 14.31 -11.74
N VAL A 222 -3.16 14.47 -12.53
CA VAL A 222 -3.22 15.08 -13.87
C VAL A 222 -4.00 14.21 -14.86
N MET A 223 -3.89 12.88 -14.78
CA MET A 223 -4.65 11.96 -15.63
C MET A 223 -6.16 12.16 -15.50
N GLU A 224 -6.63 12.61 -14.34
CA GLU A 224 -8.03 12.88 -14.06
C GLU A 224 -8.37 14.38 -14.09
N TYR A 225 -7.48 15.24 -14.59
CA TYR A 225 -7.69 16.69 -14.60
C TYR A 225 -8.99 17.11 -15.29
N SER A 226 -9.38 16.42 -16.37
CA SER A 226 -10.63 16.68 -17.11
C SER A 226 -11.89 16.19 -16.40
N ASN A 227 -11.76 15.42 -15.32
CA ASN A 227 -12.88 14.87 -14.58
C ASN A 227 -13.47 15.98 -13.69
N THR A 228 -14.77 16.24 -13.79
CA THR A 228 -15.40 17.33 -13.02
C THR A 228 -15.45 17.04 -11.53
N ASN A 229 -15.44 15.76 -11.12
CA ASN A 229 -15.50 15.36 -9.73
C ASN A 229 -14.13 15.48 -9.03
N GLU A 230 -14.01 16.44 -8.11
CA GLU A 230 -12.80 16.67 -7.32
C GLU A 230 -12.34 15.43 -6.54
N ALA A 231 -13.28 14.69 -5.95
CA ALA A 231 -12.96 13.50 -5.16
C ALA A 231 -12.29 12.41 -6.01
N MET A 232 -12.65 12.28 -7.29
CA MET A 232 -11.97 11.37 -8.22
C MET A 232 -10.53 11.82 -8.51
N ARG A 233 -10.30 13.11 -8.77
CA ARG A 233 -8.94 13.65 -9.03
C ARG A 233 -8.01 13.45 -7.84
N ILE A 234 -8.49 13.80 -6.66
CA ILE A 234 -7.76 13.68 -5.39
C ILE A 234 -7.50 12.21 -5.05
N THR A 235 -8.51 11.35 -5.22
CA THR A 235 -8.35 9.91 -5.01
C THR A 235 -7.31 9.32 -5.94
N SER A 236 -7.34 9.66 -7.24
CA SER A 236 -6.39 9.17 -8.23
C SER A 236 -4.96 9.59 -7.90
N GLY A 237 -4.73 10.85 -7.53
CA GLY A 237 -3.42 11.33 -7.09
C GLY A 237 -2.88 10.58 -5.88
N PHE A 238 -3.64 10.54 -4.77
CA PHE A 238 -3.19 9.80 -3.58
C PHE A 238 -2.97 8.31 -3.85
N THR A 239 -3.84 7.68 -4.63
CA THR A 239 -3.76 6.26 -4.95
C THR A 239 -2.54 5.91 -5.79
N SER A 240 -2.17 6.78 -6.74
CA SER A 240 -1.00 6.57 -7.59
C SER A 240 0.32 6.67 -6.83
N GLY A 241 0.42 7.62 -5.88
CA GLY A 241 1.60 7.73 -5.04
C GLY A 241 1.63 6.74 -3.86
N GLN A 242 0.50 6.47 -3.23
CA GLN A 242 0.42 5.64 -2.03
C GLN A 242 0.21 4.16 -2.39
N ARG A 243 1.24 3.36 -2.14
CA ARG A 243 1.25 1.92 -2.45
C ARG A 243 0.81 1.06 -1.27
N ASN A 244 0.34 -0.15 -1.57
CA ASN A 244 -0.22 -1.08 -0.60
C ASN A 244 0.88 -1.91 0.08
N GLY A 245 1.36 -1.39 1.21
CA GLY A 245 2.44 -2.01 1.99
C GLY A 245 2.12 -3.43 2.47
N ALA A 246 0.89 -3.74 2.89
CA ALA A 246 0.58 -5.09 3.39
C ALA A 246 0.67 -6.16 2.30
N VAL A 247 0.22 -5.83 1.08
CA VAL A 247 0.37 -6.73 -0.07
C VAL A 247 1.85 -6.91 -0.39
N ALA A 248 2.64 -5.84 -0.36
CA ALA A 248 4.09 -5.92 -0.56
C ALA A 248 4.78 -6.80 0.52
N TYR A 249 4.44 -6.62 1.82
CA TYR A 249 4.99 -7.46 2.89
C TYR A 249 4.57 -8.94 2.76
N ALA A 250 3.33 -9.22 2.35
CA ALA A 250 2.87 -10.58 2.12
C ALA A 250 3.69 -11.30 1.05
N VAL A 251 4.08 -10.57 0.00
CA VAL A 251 4.95 -11.08 -1.07
C VAL A 251 6.36 -11.31 -0.55
N VAL A 252 6.93 -10.33 0.16
CA VAL A 252 8.34 -10.41 0.57
C VAL A 252 8.57 -11.47 1.64
N ILE A 253 7.73 -11.54 2.68
CA ILE A 253 7.90 -12.52 3.78
C ILE A 253 7.86 -13.97 3.29
N ASN A 254 7.06 -14.26 2.26
CA ASN A 254 6.88 -15.62 1.77
C ASN A 254 7.93 -16.01 0.71
N ASN A 255 8.62 -15.04 0.10
CA ASN A 255 9.39 -15.30 -1.12
C ASN A 255 10.80 -14.68 -1.15
N PHE A 256 11.18 -13.87 -0.15
CA PHE A 256 12.47 -13.20 -0.08
C PHE A 256 13.06 -13.33 1.32
N SER A 257 14.35 -13.64 1.39
CA SER A 257 15.08 -13.83 2.65
C SER A 257 15.83 -12.59 3.12
N ASP A 258 16.14 -11.65 2.22
CA ASP A 258 16.92 -10.46 2.55
C ASP A 258 16.08 -9.41 3.32
N PRO A 259 16.43 -9.08 4.58
CA PRO A 259 15.69 -8.12 5.38
C PRO A 259 15.67 -6.70 4.81
N SER A 260 16.65 -6.35 3.97
CA SER A 260 16.79 -5.02 3.35
C SER A 260 15.64 -4.69 2.40
N VAL A 261 15.07 -5.71 1.76
CA VAL A 261 13.89 -5.58 0.88
C VAL A 261 12.67 -5.17 1.70
N LEU A 262 12.42 -5.87 2.80
CA LEU A 262 11.34 -5.55 3.74
C LEU A 262 11.53 -4.15 4.34
N LEU A 263 12.76 -3.80 4.74
CA LEU A 263 13.10 -2.52 5.32
C LEU A 263 12.87 -1.37 4.33
N THR A 264 13.21 -1.57 3.06
CA THR A 264 12.95 -0.59 1.99
C THR A 264 11.47 -0.30 1.83
N ILE A 265 10.64 -1.36 1.84
CA ILE A 265 9.18 -1.21 1.80
C ILE A 265 8.68 -0.43 3.02
N ALA A 266 9.20 -0.74 4.21
CA ALA A 266 8.83 -0.05 5.46
C ALA A 266 9.18 1.44 5.43
N VAL A 267 10.39 1.77 5.00
CA VAL A 267 10.84 3.16 4.89
C VAL A 267 10.02 3.91 3.84
N ALA A 268 9.88 3.37 2.63
CA ALA A 268 9.16 4.02 1.55
C ALA A 268 7.67 4.24 1.88
N THR A 269 7.00 3.23 2.45
CA THR A 269 5.58 3.34 2.84
C THR A 269 5.36 4.29 4.02
N THR A 270 6.29 4.32 4.98
CA THR A 270 6.22 5.27 6.11
C THR A 270 6.40 6.69 5.61
N ILE A 271 7.39 6.94 4.77
CA ILE A 271 7.63 8.25 4.15
C ILE A 271 6.40 8.71 3.36
N SER A 272 5.86 7.88 2.47
CA SER A 272 4.70 8.25 1.67
C SER A 272 3.48 8.54 2.54
N THR A 273 3.28 7.76 3.61
CA THR A 273 2.17 7.95 4.55
C THR A 273 2.29 9.27 5.30
N VAL A 274 3.50 9.62 5.77
CA VAL A 274 3.76 10.89 6.46
C VAL A 274 3.54 12.07 5.51
N VAL A 275 4.13 12.02 4.31
CA VAL A 275 4.02 13.07 3.30
C VAL A 275 2.56 13.30 2.90
N PHE A 276 1.80 12.24 2.58
CA PHE A 276 0.41 12.38 2.17
C PHE A 276 -0.53 12.76 3.32
N SER A 277 -0.25 12.31 4.54
CA SER A 277 -1.00 12.78 5.72
C SER A 277 -0.83 14.29 5.91
N MET A 278 0.41 14.80 5.80
CA MET A 278 0.66 16.24 5.89
C MET A 278 -0.04 17.01 4.75
N LEU A 279 0.11 16.53 3.51
CA LEU A 279 -0.50 17.15 2.33
C LEU A 279 -2.03 17.16 2.44
N SER A 280 -2.66 16.04 2.77
CA SER A 280 -4.12 15.94 2.86
C SER A 280 -4.69 16.85 3.95
N ASN A 281 -4.02 16.93 5.10
CA ASN A 281 -4.43 17.83 6.18
C ASN A 281 -4.28 19.30 5.79
N TYR A 282 -3.22 19.66 5.07
CA TYR A 282 -3.03 21.01 4.55
C TYR A 282 -4.14 21.38 3.55
N MET A 283 -4.41 20.51 2.57
CA MET A 283 -5.49 20.71 1.59
C MET A 283 -6.86 20.84 2.26
N GLY A 284 -7.13 20.04 3.30
CA GLY A 284 -8.34 20.14 4.10
C GLY A 284 -8.50 21.50 4.80
N LYS A 285 -7.42 22.02 5.39
CA LYS A 285 -7.42 23.36 6.03
C LYS A 285 -7.70 24.47 5.03
N VAL A 286 -7.03 24.47 3.88
CA VAL A 286 -7.23 25.48 2.82
C VAL A 286 -8.69 25.48 2.36
N LYS A 287 -9.28 24.30 2.14
CA LYS A 287 -10.68 24.17 1.72
C LYS A 287 -11.67 24.73 2.75
N LEU A 288 -11.36 24.60 4.05
CA LEU A 288 -12.18 25.18 5.12
C LEU A 288 -12.02 26.70 5.22
N GLU A 289 -10.85 27.23 4.89
CA GLU A 289 -10.59 28.68 4.85
C GLU A 289 -11.30 29.34 3.67
N GLU A 290 -11.30 28.72 2.49
CA GLU A 290 -12.02 29.21 1.30
C GLU A 290 -13.55 29.20 1.46
N ALA A 291 -14.08 28.39 2.38
CA ALA A 291 -15.51 28.26 2.65
C ALA A 291 -16.05 29.24 3.72
N ARG A 292 -15.18 30.04 4.35
CA ARG A 292 -15.53 31.05 5.35
C ARG A 292 -15.69 32.43 4.71
#